data_AF-A0A1N6H764-F1
#
_entry.id   AF-A0A1N6H764-F1
#
_cell.length_a   1.000
_cell.length_b   1.000
_cell.length_c   1.000
_cell.angle_alpha   90.00
_cell.angle_beta   90.00
_cell.angle_gamma   90.00
#
_symmetry.space_group_name_H-M   'P 1'
#
loop_
_entity.id
_entity.type
_entity.pdbx_description
1 polymer ?
#
loop_
_entity_poly.entity_id
_entity_poly.type
_entity_poly.pdbx_seq_one_letter_code
_entity_poly.pdbx_strand_id
1 'polypeptide(L)'
;MYSRFASRRSLARVVTGASLALACSAAWVSSAFAQSAVPAALAPSDATHVIATLKASGTQIYLCKRDANNKLSWAFKAPSAELYDASGELIVTHSAGPSWAAADGSKITGEVLQQAPSADQPGSIPLLLLRATNAAGPGLLSPVRYVQRLDTHGGVAPTGPCTQEGQEGRSPYIARYVFLG
;
A
#
# COMPACT_ATOMS: atom_id res chain seq x y z
N MET A 1 -0.62 5.73 96.76
CA MET A 1 0.42 4.77 97.17
C MET A 1 1.34 4.54 95.97
N TYR A 2 2.56 5.05 96.07
CA TYR A 2 3.80 4.77 95.32
C TYR A 2 3.84 4.64 93.78
N SER A 3 4.50 5.67 93.21
CA SER A 3 5.58 5.64 92.21
C SER A 3 5.55 4.63 91.07
N ARG A 4 5.52 5.15 89.84
CA ARG A 4 6.13 4.50 88.67
C ARG A 4 7.44 5.21 88.34
N PHE A 5 8.55 4.50 88.55
CA PHE A 5 9.90 4.90 88.24
C PHE A 5 10.29 4.55 86.79
N ALA A 6 11.10 5.44 86.22
CA ALA A 6 12.24 5.20 85.32
C ALA A 6 12.02 4.69 83.88
N SER A 7 11.98 5.68 82.97
CA SER A 7 12.95 5.89 81.87
C SER A 7 13.89 4.73 81.50
N ARG A 8 13.78 4.25 80.25
CA ARG A 8 14.95 3.85 79.44
C ARG A 8 14.81 4.42 78.03
N ARG A 9 15.79 5.25 77.68
CA ARG A 9 16.02 5.83 76.36
C ARG A 9 16.48 4.73 75.42
N SER A 10 15.83 4.60 74.26
CA SER A 10 16.37 3.82 73.15
C SER A 10 16.79 4.75 72.01
N LEU A 11 18.05 4.62 71.65
CA LEU A 11 18.78 5.41 70.67
C LEU A 11 18.21 5.20 69.26
N ALA A 12 18.03 6.30 68.52
CA ALA A 12 17.71 6.29 67.11
C ALA A 12 18.86 5.67 66.31
N ARG A 13 18.56 4.63 65.52
CA ARG A 13 19.44 4.16 64.45
C ARG A 13 18.95 4.78 63.14
N VAL A 14 19.71 5.76 62.65
CA VAL A 14 19.64 6.21 61.26
C VAL A 14 20.17 5.06 60.40
N VAL A 15 19.31 4.50 59.55
CA VAL A 15 19.71 3.59 58.47
C VAL A 15 19.40 4.33 57.17
N THR A 16 20.43 4.94 56.59
CA THR A 16 20.40 5.42 55.20
C THR A 16 20.42 4.21 54.29
N GLY A 17 19.24 3.78 53.83
CA GLY A 17 19.10 2.81 52.76
C GLY A 17 19.43 3.47 51.42
N ALA A 18 20.54 3.06 50.79
CA ALA A 18 20.86 3.45 49.44
C ALA A 18 19.92 2.73 48.46
N SER A 19 18.98 3.46 47.88
CA SER A 19 18.08 2.96 46.83
C SER A 19 18.87 2.76 45.53
N LEU A 20 19.13 1.51 45.14
CA LEU A 20 19.55 1.18 43.78
C LEU A 20 18.35 1.29 42.85
N ALA A 21 18.24 2.43 42.15
CA ALA A 21 17.30 2.59 41.04
C ALA A 21 17.81 1.80 39.83
N LEU A 22 17.18 0.66 39.54
CA LEU A 22 17.32 -0.03 38.25
C LEU A 22 16.56 0.78 37.19
N ALA A 23 17.29 1.57 36.40
CA ALA A 23 16.74 2.21 35.21
C ALA A 23 16.65 1.18 34.07
N CYS A 24 15.46 0.63 33.84
CA CYS A 24 15.15 -0.14 32.62
C CYS A 24 15.01 0.84 31.45
N SER A 25 16.09 1.06 30.72
CA SER A 25 16.07 1.77 29.44
C SER A 25 15.41 0.89 28.38
N ALA A 26 14.10 1.07 28.16
CA ALA A 26 13.42 0.52 27.00
C ALA A 26 13.89 1.28 25.75
N ALA A 27 14.87 0.72 25.04
CA ALA A 27 15.28 1.21 23.73
C ALA A 27 14.15 0.91 22.75
N TRP A 28 13.37 1.95 22.42
CA TRP A 28 12.43 1.92 21.30
C TRP A 28 13.25 1.79 20.02
N VAL A 29 13.33 0.57 19.47
CA VAL A 29 13.86 0.36 18.13
C VAL A 29 12.80 0.86 17.16
N SER A 30 12.95 2.10 16.71
CA SER A 30 12.19 2.61 15.57
C SER A 30 12.61 1.82 14.33
N SER A 31 11.83 0.81 13.95
CA SER A 31 11.96 0.18 12.64
C SER A 31 11.60 1.24 11.59
N ALA A 32 12.61 1.87 10.99
CA ALA A 32 12.43 2.65 9.78
C ALA A 32 11.99 1.69 8.68
N PHE A 33 10.71 1.73 8.30
CA PHE A 33 10.26 1.09 7.08
C PHE A 33 11.01 1.74 5.92
N ALA A 34 11.96 1.01 5.33
CA ALA A 34 12.60 1.44 4.11
C ALA A 34 11.53 1.50 3.02
N GLN A 35 11.13 2.70 2.62
CA GLN A 35 10.28 2.88 1.46
C GLN A 35 11.12 2.50 0.24
N SER A 36 10.81 1.37 -0.40
CA SER A 36 11.52 0.94 -1.60
C SER A 36 11.51 2.07 -2.62
N ALA A 37 12.70 2.47 -3.06
CA ALA A 37 12.84 3.55 -4.02
C ALA A 37 12.09 3.18 -5.32
N VAL A 38 11.39 4.16 -5.91
CA VAL A 38 10.72 3.94 -7.20
C VAL A 38 11.78 3.57 -8.23
N PRO A 39 11.63 2.44 -8.96
CA PRO A 39 12.59 2.08 -10.00
C PRO A 39 12.73 3.20 -11.02
N ALA A 40 13.97 3.50 -11.44
CA ALA A 40 14.25 4.64 -12.34
C ALA A 40 13.44 4.58 -13.64
N ALA A 41 13.19 3.39 -14.19
CA ALA A 41 12.38 3.18 -15.38
C ALA A 41 10.90 3.59 -15.20
N LEU A 42 10.43 3.71 -13.96
CA LEU A 42 9.06 4.11 -13.63
C LEU A 42 8.97 5.56 -13.17
N ALA A 43 10.07 6.31 -13.17
CA ALA A 43 10.13 7.73 -12.82
C ALA A 43 10.18 8.58 -14.10
N PRO A 44 9.06 9.15 -14.56
CA PRO A 44 9.05 10.02 -15.74
C PRO A 44 9.88 11.28 -15.46
N SER A 45 10.80 11.62 -16.36
CA SER A 45 11.73 12.74 -16.18
C SER A 45 11.07 14.12 -16.32
N ASP A 46 9.90 14.19 -16.94
CA ASP A 46 9.15 15.42 -17.21
C ASP A 46 7.91 15.59 -16.31
N ALA A 47 7.74 14.72 -15.30
CA ALA A 47 6.79 14.97 -14.21
C ALA A 47 7.36 16.02 -13.25
N THR A 48 6.52 16.97 -12.88
CA THR A 48 6.92 18.17 -12.13
C THR A 48 6.44 18.14 -10.69
N HIS A 49 5.33 17.47 -10.40
CA HIS A 49 4.77 17.39 -9.06
C HIS A 49 3.87 16.17 -8.85
N VAL A 50 3.64 15.82 -7.58
CA VAL A 50 2.66 14.81 -7.17
C VAL A 50 1.31 15.49 -6.98
N ILE A 51 0.29 14.98 -7.66
CA ILE A 51 -1.10 15.43 -7.53
C ILE A 51 -1.79 14.68 -6.38
N ALA A 52 -1.64 13.36 -6.34
CA ALA A 52 -2.20 12.52 -5.30
C ALA A 52 -1.38 11.24 -5.11
N THR A 53 -1.37 10.72 -3.88
CA THR A 53 -0.90 9.37 -3.56
C THR A 53 -2.02 8.64 -2.84
N LEU A 54 -2.49 7.54 -3.43
CA LEU A 54 -3.65 6.79 -2.96
C LEU A 54 -3.31 5.31 -2.78
N LYS A 55 -3.90 4.66 -1.78
CA LYS A 55 -3.79 3.22 -1.57
C LYS A 55 -4.92 2.51 -2.28
N ALA A 56 -4.59 1.57 -3.15
CA ALA A 56 -5.56 0.73 -3.84
C ALA A 56 -5.85 -0.57 -3.08
N SER A 57 -7.11 -0.98 -3.09
CA SER A 57 -7.55 -2.34 -2.79
C SER A 57 -8.46 -2.80 -3.93
N GLY A 58 -8.25 -4.02 -4.43
CA GLY A 58 -9.03 -4.49 -5.57
C GLY A 58 -8.73 -5.91 -6.00
N THR A 59 -9.08 -6.20 -7.24
CA THR A 59 -8.95 -7.51 -7.87
C THR A 59 -8.42 -7.36 -9.29
N GLN A 60 -7.51 -8.25 -9.67
CA GLN A 60 -7.22 -8.53 -11.07
C GLN A 60 -8.13 -9.67 -11.53
N ILE A 61 -8.89 -9.40 -12.60
CA ILE A 61 -9.83 -10.35 -13.18
C ILE A 61 -9.13 -11.05 -14.34
N TYR A 62 -9.24 -12.37 -14.35
CA TYR A 62 -8.72 -13.26 -15.38
C TYR A 62 -9.86 -14.00 -16.05
N LEU A 63 -9.72 -14.27 -17.35
CA LEU A 63 -10.64 -15.11 -18.11
C LEU A 63 -9.91 -16.37 -18.56
N CYS A 64 -10.53 -17.52 -18.36
CA CYS A 64 -10.06 -18.77 -18.91
C CYS A 64 -10.27 -18.76 -20.43
N LYS A 65 -9.18 -18.80 -21.19
CA LYS A 65 -9.20 -18.81 -22.66
C LYS A 65 -8.29 -19.90 -23.18
N ARG A 66 -8.54 -20.33 -24.42
CA ARG A 66 -7.61 -21.19 -25.15
C ARG A 66 -6.40 -20.38 -25.60
N ASP A 67 -5.21 -20.90 -25.32
CA ASP A 67 -3.95 -20.37 -25.85
C ASP A 67 -3.73 -20.83 -27.31
N ALA A 68 -2.59 -20.46 -27.89
CA ALA A 68 -2.22 -20.86 -29.25
C ALA A 68 -2.09 -22.38 -29.44
N ASN A 69 -1.97 -23.16 -28.36
CA ASN A 69 -1.89 -24.62 -28.36
C ASN A 69 -3.23 -25.29 -28.02
N ASN A 70 -4.34 -24.54 -28.06
CA ASN A 70 -5.69 -24.99 -27.73
C ASN A 70 -5.85 -25.43 -26.25
N LYS A 71 -4.92 -25.06 -25.36
CA LYS A 71 -4.95 -25.37 -23.92
C LYS A 71 -5.63 -24.24 -23.16
N LEU A 72 -6.41 -24.60 -22.14
CA LEU A 72 -7.03 -23.62 -21.25
C LEU A 72 -5.98 -22.98 -20.34
N SER A 73 -5.96 -21.64 -20.32
CA SER A 73 -5.08 -20.85 -19.47
C SER A 73 -5.75 -19.56 -19.02
N TRP A 74 -5.31 -19.02 -17.88
CA TRP A 74 -5.76 -17.72 -17.40
C TRP A 74 -5.14 -16.61 -18.25
N ALA A 75 -5.99 -15.80 -18.89
CA ALA A 75 -5.59 -14.56 -19.55
C ALA A 75 -6.08 -13.37 -18.74
N PHE A 76 -5.25 -12.34 -18.58
CA PHE A 76 -5.67 -11.10 -17.92
C PHE A 76 -6.85 -10.46 -18.67
N LYS A 77 -7.89 -10.07 -17.93
CA LYS A 77 -9.10 -9.42 -18.47
C LYS A 77 -9.14 -7.94 -18.11
N ALA A 78 -9.11 -7.61 -16.82
CA ALA A 78 -9.25 -6.23 -16.35
C ALA A 78 -8.86 -6.07 -14.87
N PRO A 79 -8.44 -4.87 -14.44
CA PRO A 79 -8.43 -4.52 -13.03
C PRO A 79 -9.83 -4.05 -12.58
N SER A 80 -10.09 -4.17 -11.29
CA SER A 80 -11.22 -3.53 -10.59
C SER A 80 -10.74 -3.14 -9.20
N ALA A 81 -10.56 -1.84 -8.93
CA ALA A 81 -10.02 -1.38 -7.67
C ALA A 81 -10.60 -0.04 -7.22
N GLU A 82 -10.53 0.17 -5.92
CA GLU A 82 -10.88 1.40 -5.23
C GLU A 82 -9.63 1.97 -4.57
N LEU A 83 -9.43 3.27 -4.72
CA LEU A 83 -8.24 4.00 -4.29
C LEU A 83 -8.63 5.00 -3.21
N TYR A 84 -7.98 4.85 -2.07
CA TYR A 84 -8.28 5.53 -0.82
C TYR A 84 -7.16 6.50 -0.43
N ASP A 85 -7.52 7.61 0.19
CA ASP A 85 -6.55 8.53 0.79
C ASP A 85 -6.00 7.99 2.13
N ALA A 86 -5.24 8.82 2.85
CA ALA A 86 -4.71 8.47 4.16
C ALA A 86 -5.77 8.40 5.28
N SER A 87 -6.92 9.06 5.10
CA SER A 87 -8.04 9.02 6.06
C SER A 87 -8.93 7.78 5.86
N GLY A 88 -8.79 7.09 4.72
CA GLY A 88 -9.62 5.95 4.33
C GLY A 88 -10.83 6.35 3.50
N GLU A 89 -10.89 7.59 3.02
CA GLU A 89 -11.93 8.06 2.11
C GLU A 89 -11.68 7.52 0.70
N LEU A 90 -12.74 7.06 0.03
CA LEU A 90 -12.69 6.63 -1.36
C LEU A 90 -12.57 7.84 -2.28
N ILE A 91 -11.45 7.98 -2.97
CA ILE A 91 -11.18 9.12 -3.85
C ILE A 91 -11.34 8.75 -5.33
N VAL A 92 -10.85 7.58 -5.74
CA VAL A 92 -10.81 7.18 -7.16
C VAL A 92 -11.24 5.71 -7.33
N THR A 93 -12.02 5.42 -8.36
CA THR A 93 -12.25 4.05 -8.84
C THR A 93 -11.40 3.77 -10.08
N HIS A 94 -10.87 2.55 -10.20
CA HIS A 94 -9.99 2.11 -11.28
C HIS A 94 -10.54 0.86 -11.99
N SER A 95 -10.57 0.89 -13.31
CA SER A 95 -11.16 -0.15 -14.15
C SER A 95 -10.39 -0.42 -15.44
N ALA A 96 -10.93 -1.31 -16.29
CA ALA A 96 -10.41 -1.60 -17.63
C ALA A 96 -10.14 -0.34 -18.47
N GLY A 97 -9.23 -0.45 -19.43
CA GLY A 97 -8.93 0.65 -20.37
C GLY A 97 -7.61 1.38 -20.15
N PRO A 98 -6.77 0.97 -19.17
CA PRO A 98 -6.91 1.41 -17.77
C PRO A 98 -7.57 2.79 -17.62
N SER A 99 -8.55 2.89 -16.73
CA SER A 99 -9.31 4.13 -16.51
C SER A 99 -9.40 4.48 -15.03
N TRP A 100 -9.53 5.76 -14.71
CA TRP A 100 -9.71 6.29 -13.37
C TRP A 100 -10.83 7.32 -13.35
N ALA A 101 -11.70 7.23 -12.35
CA ALA A 101 -12.78 8.19 -12.11
C ALA A 101 -12.76 8.64 -10.65
N ALA A 102 -12.65 9.94 -10.42
CA ALA A 102 -12.64 10.54 -9.10
C ALA A 102 -14.05 10.92 -8.63
N ALA A 103 -14.23 11.05 -7.31
CA ALA A 103 -15.48 11.44 -6.68
C ALA A 103 -15.99 12.83 -7.11
N ASP A 104 -15.08 13.73 -7.52
CA ASP A 104 -15.40 15.06 -8.05
C ASP A 104 -15.91 15.04 -9.52
N GLY A 105 -15.98 13.86 -10.13
CA GLY A 105 -16.44 13.65 -11.51
C GLY A 105 -15.34 13.73 -12.57
N SER A 106 -14.11 14.13 -12.22
CA SER A 106 -12.97 14.08 -13.14
C SER A 106 -12.59 12.64 -13.50
N LYS A 107 -12.18 12.42 -14.75
CA LYS A 107 -11.83 11.11 -15.28
C LYS A 107 -10.61 11.18 -16.17
N ILE A 108 -9.81 10.12 -16.17
CA ILE A 108 -8.74 9.90 -17.14
C ILE A 108 -8.73 8.46 -17.65
N THR A 109 -8.28 8.28 -18.89
CA THR A 109 -7.83 6.98 -19.41
C THR A 109 -6.31 6.98 -19.57
N GLY A 110 -5.69 5.82 -19.72
CA GLY A 110 -4.25 5.77 -19.94
C GLY A 110 -3.75 4.56 -20.70
N GLU A 111 -2.44 4.51 -20.87
CA GLU A 111 -1.72 3.41 -21.49
C GLU A 111 -0.45 3.08 -20.68
N VAL A 112 -0.04 1.81 -20.68
CA VAL A 112 1.20 1.40 -20.01
C VAL A 112 2.40 1.84 -20.84
N LEU A 113 3.30 2.61 -20.23
CA LEU A 113 4.58 2.98 -20.85
C LEU A 113 5.69 2.01 -20.48
N GLN A 114 5.79 1.69 -19.19
CA GLN A 114 6.86 0.86 -18.65
C GLN A 114 6.33 -0.01 -17.53
N GLN A 115 7.01 -1.15 -17.32
CA GLN A 115 6.74 -2.05 -16.22
C GLN A 115 8.03 -2.54 -15.59
N ALA A 116 7.97 -2.84 -14.29
CA ALA A 116 9.06 -3.46 -13.54
C ALA A 116 8.52 -4.58 -12.65
N PRO A 117 9.32 -5.62 -12.34
CA PRO A 117 8.91 -6.61 -11.37
C PRO A 117 8.73 -6.00 -9.98
N SER A 118 7.77 -6.53 -9.20
CA SER A 118 7.68 -6.24 -7.76
C SER A 118 8.74 -7.06 -7.02
N ALA A 119 10.00 -6.60 -7.06
CA ALA A 119 11.16 -7.37 -6.61
C ALA A 119 11.06 -7.79 -5.13
N ASP A 120 10.52 -6.92 -4.28
CA ASP A 120 10.37 -7.17 -2.85
C ASP A 120 9.17 -8.06 -2.52
N GLN A 121 8.29 -8.33 -3.50
CA GLN A 121 7.04 -9.09 -3.32
C GLN A 121 6.82 -10.08 -4.47
N PRO A 122 7.58 -11.20 -4.51
CA PRO A 122 7.39 -12.26 -5.50
C PRO A 122 5.94 -12.74 -5.55
N GLY A 123 5.44 -13.05 -6.75
CA GLY A 123 4.04 -13.47 -6.94
C GLY A 123 3.03 -12.32 -6.91
N SER A 124 3.50 -11.08 -7.10
CA SER A 124 2.63 -9.91 -7.27
C SER A 124 2.62 -9.41 -8.72
N ILE A 125 1.57 -8.71 -9.10
CA ILE A 125 1.52 -8.03 -10.41
C ILE A 125 2.66 -7.01 -10.58
N PRO A 126 3.02 -6.65 -11.83
CA PRO A 126 4.09 -5.69 -12.05
C PRO A 126 3.79 -4.30 -11.51
N LEU A 127 4.85 -3.60 -11.12
CA LEU A 127 4.85 -2.15 -10.97
C LEU A 127 4.72 -1.52 -12.36
N LEU A 128 4.01 -0.41 -12.49
CA LEU A 128 3.75 0.24 -13.77
C LEU A 128 4.04 1.74 -13.73
N LEU A 129 4.45 2.27 -14.87
CA LEU A 129 4.31 3.67 -15.23
C LEU A 129 3.31 3.72 -16.40
N LEU A 130 2.27 4.52 -16.23
CA LEU A 130 1.23 4.75 -17.22
C LEU A 130 1.20 6.22 -17.62
N ARG A 131 0.85 6.50 -18.88
CA ARG A 131 0.58 7.84 -19.39
C ARG A 131 -0.92 8.06 -19.47
N ALA A 132 -1.37 9.24 -19.05
CA ALA A 132 -2.75 9.66 -19.28
C ALA A 132 -2.95 10.00 -20.76
N THR A 133 -3.99 9.45 -21.38
CA THR A 133 -4.27 9.60 -22.82
C THR A 133 -5.46 10.50 -23.10
N ASN A 134 -6.46 10.51 -22.21
CA ASN A 134 -7.60 11.41 -22.27
C ASN A 134 -7.96 11.87 -20.87
N ALA A 135 -8.48 13.10 -20.77
CA ALA A 135 -9.06 13.65 -19.55
C ALA A 135 -10.48 14.15 -19.83
N ALA A 136 -11.37 14.00 -18.86
CA ALA A 136 -12.75 14.47 -18.94
C ALA A 136 -13.19 15.06 -17.60
N GLY A 137 -13.85 16.22 -17.67
CA GLY A 137 -14.29 16.97 -16.49
C GLY A 137 -13.15 17.69 -15.77
N PRO A 138 -13.44 18.84 -15.12
CA PRO A 138 -12.48 19.47 -14.22
C PRO A 138 -12.34 18.66 -12.93
N GLY A 139 -11.20 18.76 -12.26
CA GLY A 139 -11.00 18.19 -10.93
C GLY A 139 -9.63 17.56 -10.73
N LEU A 140 -9.52 16.72 -9.69
CA LEU A 140 -8.33 16.04 -9.23
C LEU A 140 -7.54 15.39 -10.35
N LEU A 141 -8.22 14.72 -11.30
CA LEU A 141 -7.55 13.95 -12.35
C LEU A 141 -7.24 14.78 -13.60
N SER A 142 -7.77 16.00 -13.72
CA SER A 142 -7.61 16.84 -14.91
C SER A 142 -6.15 17.25 -15.23
N PRO A 143 -5.25 17.50 -14.26
CA PRO A 143 -3.86 17.84 -14.55
C PRO A 143 -2.95 16.61 -14.66
N VAL A 144 -3.47 15.39 -14.51
CA VAL A 144 -2.65 14.18 -14.48
C VAL A 144 -2.06 13.88 -15.85
N ARG A 145 -0.74 13.71 -15.90
CA ARG A 145 0.02 13.28 -17.08
C ARG A 145 0.50 11.84 -16.96
N TYR A 146 0.84 11.40 -15.75
CA TYR A 146 1.30 10.04 -15.50
C TYR A 146 0.65 9.43 -14.25
N VAL A 147 0.55 8.11 -14.24
CA VAL A 147 0.13 7.32 -13.09
C VAL A 147 1.16 6.24 -12.83
N GLN A 148 1.70 6.19 -11.62
CA GLN A 148 2.53 5.07 -11.18
C GLN A 148 1.67 4.07 -10.40
N ARG A 149 1.85 2.78 -10.65
CA ARG A 149 1.39 1.68 -9.78
C ARG A 149 2.61 1.07 -9.11
N LEU A 150 2.71 1.23 -7.81
CA LEU A 150 3.86 0.87 -6.98
C LEU A 150 3.42 -0.06 -5.84
N ASP A 151 4.38 -0.62 -5.11
CA ASP A 151 4.17 -1.44 -3.90
C ASP A 151 3.04 -2.47 -4.05
N THR A 152 3.04 -3.20 -5.17
CA THR A 152 1.99 -4.16 -5.49
C THR A 152 2.19 -5.43 -4.67
N HIS A 153 1.10 -5.92 -4.07
CA HIS A 153 1.03 -7.24 -3.44
C HIS A 153 -0.13 -8.05 -4.03
N GLY A 154 0.17 -9.26 -4.51
CA GLY A 154 -0.83 -10.18 -5.07
C GLY A 154 -1.29 -9.80 -6.48
N GLY A 155 -2.49 -10.27 -6.84
CA GLY A 155 -3.14 -9.98 -8.12
C GLY A 155 -2.67 -10.84 -9.30
N VAL A 156 -1.69 -11.72 -9.17
CA VAL A 156 -1.31 -12.65 -10.25
C VAL A 156 -2.44 -13.64 -10.55
N ALA A 157 -2.40 -14.30 -11.71
CA ALA A 157 -3.41 -15.29 -12.09
C ALA A 157 -3.61 -16.34 -10.98
N PRO A 158 -4.85 -16.84 -10.78
CA PRO A 158 -5.11 -17.88 -9.80
C PRO A 158 -4.19 -19.08 -10.00
N THR A 159 -3.72 -19.66 -8.89
CA THR A 159 -2.79 -20.80 -8.89
C THR A 159 -3.45 -22.10 -9.35
N GLY A 160 -4.75 -22.24 -9.10
CA GLY A 160 -5.55 -23.37 -9.61
C GLY A 160 -5.74 -23.28 -11.14
N PRO A 161 -5.79 -24.41 -11.84
CA PRO A 161 -6.04 -24.42 -13.28
C PRO A 161 -7.44 -23.87 -13.57
N CYS A 162 -7.58 -23.22 -14.72
CA CYS A 162 -8.89 -22.88 -15.25
C CYS A 162 -9.41 -24.07 -16.07
N THR A 163 -10.64 -24.50 -15.81
CA THR A 163 -11.16 -25.79 -16.33
C THR A 163 -12.23 -25.61 -17.39
N GLN A 164 -12.81 -24.41 -17.50
CA GLN A 164 -13.88 -24.10 -18.44
C GLN A 164 -13.59 -22.79 -19.16
N GLU A 165 -13.67 -22.80 -20.49
CA GLU A 165 -13.56 -21.58 -21.29
C GLU A 165 -14.63 -20.56 -20.89
N GLY A 166 -14.24 -19.30 -20.69
CA GLY A 166 -15.12 -18.25 -20.18
C GLY A 166 -15.25 -18.19 -18.66
N GLN A 167 -14.70 -19.16 -17.91
CA GLN A 167 -14.60 -19.07 -16.45
C GLN A 167 -13.84 -17.80 -16.04
N GLU A 168 -14.33 -17.09 -15.02
CA GLU A 168 -13.61 -15.97 -14.42
C GLU A 168 -12.80 -16.41 -13.19
N GLY A 169 -11.58 -15.92 -13.13
CA GLY A 169 -10.68 -16.01 -11.99
C GLY A 169 -10.49 -14.62 -11.39
N ARG A 170 -10.46 -14.53 -10.06
CA ARG A 170 -10.32 -13.25 -9.35
C ARG A 170 -9.18 -13.35 -8.35
N SER A 171 -8.20 -12.48 -8.52
CA SER A 171 -7.02 -12.43 -7.65
C SER A 171 -6.95 -11.08 -6.94
N PRO A 172 -7.14 -11.05 -5.61
CA PRO A 172 -7.03 -9.82 -4.83
C PRO A 172 -5.65 -9.19 -4.95
N TYR A 173 -5.59 -7.85 -4.91
CA TYR A 173 -4.34 -7.12 -4.83
C TYR A 173 -4.49 -5.82 -4.05
N ILE A 174 -3.37 -5.37 -3.49
CA ILE A 174 -3.20 -3.98 -3.01
C ILE A 174 -2.03 -3.34 -3.76
N ALA A 175 -2.04 -2.01 -3.84
CA ALA A 175 -0.96 -1.24 -4.45
C ALA A 175 -0.98 0.21 -3.94
N ARG A 176 0.09 0.96 -4.21
CA ARG A 176 0.11 2.42 -4.11
C ARG A 176 0.04 3.04 -5.50
N TYR A 177 -0.89 3.97 -5.69
CA TYR A 177 -1.02 4.74 -6.91
C TYR A 177 -0.54 6.17 -6.68
N VAL A 178 0.34 6.66 -7.56
CA VAL A 178 0.83 8.05 -7.52
C VAL A 178 0.42 8.72 -8.82
N PHE A 179 -0.37 9.78 -8.73
CA PHE A 179 -0.80 10.60 -9.85
C PHE A 179 0.14 11.80 -9.97
N LEU A 180 0.69 12.00 -11.16
CA LEU A 180 1.76 12.97 -11.44
C LEU A 180 1.35 13.94 -12.55
N GLY A 181 1.67 15.22 -12.37
CA GLY A 181 1.46 16.30 -13.34
C GLY A 181 2.76 16.85 -13.91
#